data_AF-R1DKX3-F1
#
_entry.id   AF-R1DKX3-F1
#
_cell.length_a   1.000
_cell.length_b   1.000
_cell.length_c   1.000
_cell.angle_alpha   90.00
_cell.angle_beta   90.00
_cell.angle_gamma   90.00
#
_symmetry.space_group_name_H-M   'P 1'
#
loop_
_entity.id
_entity.type
_entity.pdbx_description
1 polymer ?
#
loop_
_entity_poly.entity_id
_entity_poly.type
_entity_poly.pdbx_seq_one_letter_code
_entity_poly.pdbx_strand_id
1 'polypeptide(L)'
;MRGGSLEARLRISDPDRAAQLRRLGMEEAPRPLTWRQRVRIACEATEALVYLHSKGIVHRDVKPDNILLDEKLTAVLADTGFAKDQRPDASVRCRSTALYMTTGYLCPSITKGGEYSSKTDGYAIGITLLVCLTNRSEVQLTDRCEDEFEEDWTDIDA
;
A
#
# COMPACT_ATOMS: atom_id res chain seq x y z
N MET A 1 16.62 -6.45 2.19
CA MET A 1 15.84 -7.69 1.98
C MET A 1 16.02 -8.13 0.54
N ARG A 2 16.31 -9.40 0.28
CA ARG A 2 16.63 -9.91 -1.08
C ARG A 2 15.40 -10.18 -1.95
N GLY A 3 14.20 -10.28 -1.38
CA GLY A 3 12.97 -10.56 -2.13
C GLY A 3 12.34 -9.36 -2.87
N GLY A 4 12.86 -8.14 -2.63
CA GLY A 4 12.35 -6.89 -3.21
C GLY A 4 11.19 -6.29 -2.43
N SER A 5 10.51 -5.30 -3.00
CA SER A 5 9.23 -4.80 -2.51
C SER A 5 8.05 -5.58 -3.11
N LEU A 6 6.89 -5.49 -2.49
CA LEU A 6 5.64 -5.98 -3.06
C LEU A 6 5.34 -5.27 -4.38
N GLU A 7 5.60 -3.96 -4.45
CA GLU A 7 5.49 -3.20 -5.71
C GLU A 7 6.29 -3.90 -6.82
N ALA A 8 7.57 -4.22 -6.62
CA ALA A 8 8.40 -4.90 -7.63
C ALA A 8 7.85 -6.25 -8.12
N ARG A 9 6.88 -6.84 -7.41
CA ARG A 9 6.19 -8.09 -7.78
C ARG A 9 4.81 -7.88 -8.42
N LEU A 10 4.35 -6.64 -8.52
CA LEU A 10 3.10 -6.20 -9.13
C LEU A 10 3.39 -5.45 -10.44
N ARG A 11 2.38 -5.26 -11.29
CA ARG A 11 2.47 -4.49 -12.56
C ARG A 11 3.51 -5.01 -13.55
N ILE A 12 3.56 -6.33 -13.68
CA ILE A 12 4.57 -7.02 -14.51
C ILE A 12 4.34 -6.80 -16.01
N SER A 13 3.12 -6.41 -16.38
CA SER A 13 2.74 -6.06 -17.75
C SER A 13 3.23 -4.67 -18.18
N ASP A 14 3.78 -3.86 -17.26
CA ASP A 14 4.28 -2.53 -17.57
C ASP A 14 5.69 -2.62 -18.23
N PRO A 15 5.83 -2.21 -19.50
CA PRO A 15 7.10 -2.31 -20.23
C PRO A 15 8.22 -1.46 -19.63
N ASP A 16 7.91 -0.37 -18.93
CA ASP A 16 8.90 0.52 -18.31
C ASP A 16 9.45 -0.06 -16.99
N ARG A 17 8.71 -1.01 -16.40
CA ARG A 17 9.05 -1.69 -15.14
C ARG A 17 10.35 -2.46 -15.23
N ALA A 18 10.56 -3.20 -16.31
CA ALA A 18 11.76 -4.01 -16.51
C ALA A 18 13.02 -3.13 -16.57
N ALA A 19 12.92 -1.95 -17.18
CA ALA A 19 14.00 -0.98 -17.21
C ALA A 19 14.28 -0.38 -15.82
N GLN A 20 13.24 -0.07 -15.05
CA GLN A 20 13.39 0.43 -13.68
C GLN A 20 14.05 -0.60 -12.75
N LEU A 21 13.64 -1.88 -12.80
CA LEU A 21 14.22 -2.95 -11.99
C LEU A 21 15.71 -3.16 -12.28
N ARG A 22 16.12 -3.07 -13.56
CA ARG A 22 17.53 -3.12 -13.96
C ARG A 22 18.33 -1.94 -13.38
N ARG A 23 17.76 -0.73 -13.35
CA ARG A 23 18.41 0.45 -12.72
C ARG A 23 18.60 0.27 -11.21
N LEU A 24 17.74 -0.52 -10.57
CA LEU A 24 17.86 -0.89 -9.15
C LEU A 24 18.83 -2.06 -8.91
N GLY A 25 19.53 -2.53 -9.94
CA GLY A 25 20.52 -3.61 -9.83
C GLY A 25 19.92 -5.01 -9.76
N MET A 26 18.66 -5.18 -10.17
CA MET A 26 18.06 -6.52 -10.31
C MET A 26 18.44 -7.12 -11.67
N GLU A 27 19.25 -8.17 -11.65
CA GLU A 27 19.72 -8.88 -12.85
C GLU A 27 18.56 -9.56 -13.61
N GLU A 28 17.58 -10.08 -12.88
CA GLU A 28 16.36 -10.66 -13.42
C GLU A 28 15.11 -10.01 -12.81
N ALA A 29 14.07 -9.81 -13.62
CA ALA A 29 12.79 -9.35 -13.12
C ALA A 29 12.23 -10.40 -12.13
N PRO A 30 11.78 -9.98 -10.94
CA PRO A 30 11.25 -10.93 -9.97
C PRO A 30 10.02 -11.64 -10.54
N ARG A 31 9.88 -12.94 -10.24
CA ARG A 31 8.71 -13.70 -10.68
C ARG A 31 7.41 -13.10 -10.12
N PRO A 32 6.34 -13.08 -10.92
CA PRO A 32 5.00 -12.73 -10.47
C PRO A 32 4.58 -13.50 -9.22
N LEU A 33 3.91 -12.80 -8.31
CA LEU A 33 3.19 -13.45 -7.21
C LEU A 33 1.89 -14.05 -7.73
N THR A 34 1.51 -15.19 -7.20
CA THR A 34 0.15 -15.73 -7.33
C THR A 34 -0.82 -14.89 -6.49
N TRP A 35 -2.12 -14.92 -6.82
CA TRP A 35 -3.13 -14.19 -6.03
C TRP A 35 -3.11 -14.60 -4.54
N ARG A 36 -2.90 -15.88 -4.24
CA ARG A 36 -2.79 -16.38 -2.87
C ARG A 36 -1.60 -15.78 -2.13
N GLN A 37 -0.46 -15.66 -2.79
CA GLN A 37 0.72 -15.00 -2.21
C GLN A 37 0.45 -13.51 -1.98
N ARG A 38 -0.20 -12.82 -2.92
CA ARG A 38 -0.55 -11.39 -2.78
C ARG A 38 -1.45 -11.15 -1.57
N VAL A 39 -2.51 -11.95 -1.42
CA VAL A 39 -3.41 -11.88 -0.26
C VAL A 39 -2.68 -12.18 1.04
N ARG A 40 -1.87 -13.25 1.09
CA ARG A 40 -1.07 -13.60 2.27
C ARG A 40 -0.15 -12.43 2.68
N ILE A 41 0.58 -11.85 1.73
CA ILE A 41 1.49 -10.71 1.98
C ILE A 41 0.71 -9.50 2.50
N ALA A 42 -0.46 -9.20 1.93
CA ALA A 42 -1.31 -8.11 2.42
C ALA A 42 -1.81 -8.37 3.86
N CYS A 43 -2.15 -9.62 4.21
CA CYS A 43 -2.50 -10.00 5.58
C CYS A 43 -1.31 -9.80 6.52
N GLU A 44 -0.12 -10.32 6.19
CA GLU A 44 1.11 -10.15 6.99
C GLU A 44 1.46 -8.66 7.21
N ALA A 45 1.31 -7.82 6.17
CA ALA A 45 1.49 -6.38 6.28
C ALA A 45 0.44 -5.71 7.19
N THR A 46 -0.81 -6.19 7.13
CA THR A 46 -1.90 -5.71 7.99
C THR A 46 -1.64 -6.07 9.45
N GLU A 47 -1.14 -7.27 9.74
CA GLU A 47 -0.76 -7.69 11.09
C GLU A 47 0.34 -6.80 11.67
N ALA A 48 1.37 -6.50 10.88
CA ALA A 48 2.42 -5.56 11.28
C ALA A 48 1.87 -4.15 11.56
N LEU A 49 0.92 -3.68 10.73
CA LEU A 49 0.26 -2.39 10.90
C LEU A 49 -0.60 -2.34 12.18
N VAL A 50 -1.37 -3.39 12.45
CA VAL A 50 -2.16 -3.54 13.69
C VAL A 50 -1.24 -3.52 14.91
N TYR A 51 -0.07 -4.17 14.83
CA TYR A 51 0.92 -4.12 15.88
C TYR A 51 1.43 -2.69 16.13
N LEU A 52 1.75 -1.92 15.08
CA LEU A 52 2.15 -0.50 15.23
C LEU A 52 1.03 0.33 15.89
N HIS A 53 -0.21 0.16 15.45
CA HIS A 53 -1.36 0.86 16.04
C HIS A 53 -1.55 0.51 17.51
N SER A 54 -1.31 -0.74 17.91
CA SER A 54 -1.35 -1.17 19.33
C SER A 54 -0.31 -0.47 20.21
N LYS A 55 0.76 0.07 19.59
CA LYS A 55 1.79 0.87 20.26
C LYS A 55 1.54 2.37 20.16
N GLY A 56 0.40 2.79 19.61
CA GLY A 56 0.06 4.19 19.38
C GLY A 56 0.86 4.82 18.24
N ILE A 57 1.43 4.02 17.33
CA ILE A 57 2.25 4.51 16.21
C ILE A 57 1.40 4.45 14.94
N VAL A 58 1.30 5.56 14.21
CA VAL A 58 0.67 5.60 12.87
C VAL A 58 1.77 5.62 11.82
N HIS A 59 1.65 4.76 10.80
CA HIS A 59 2.67 4.56 9.76
C HIS A 59 2.70 5.71 8.74
N ARG A 60 1.54 6.17 8.27
CA ARG A 60 1.32 7.31 7.35
C ARG A 60 1.72 7.12 5.89
N ASP A 61 2.59 6.16 5.57
CA ASP A 61 3.01 5.86 4.19
C ASP A 61 2.86 4.37 3.84
N VAL A 62 1.68 3.79 4.08
CA VAL A 62 1.42 2.39 3.73
C VAL A 62 1.18 2.28 2.22
N LYS A 63 2.02 1.53 1.52
CA LYS A 63 1.93 1.25 0.08
C LYS A 63 2.77 0.02 -0.29
N PRO A 64 2.56 -0.61 -1.47
CA PRO A 64 3.34 -1.76 -1.92
C PRO A 64 4.85 -1.56 -1.93
N ASP A 65 5.37 -0.35 -2.17
CA ASP A 65 6.81 -0.06 -2.11
C ASP A 65 7.41 -0.28 -0.72
N ASN A 66 6.61 0.03 0.31
CA ASN A 66 6.99 -0.04 1.71
C ASN A 66 6.68 -1.40 2.33
N ILE A 67 6.19 -2.37 1.56
CA ILE A 67 6.03 -3.76 1.98
C ILE A 67 7.19 -4.55 1.37
N LEU A 68 8.23 -4.80 2.17
CA LEU A 68 9.41 -5.53 1.73
C LEU A 68 9.21 -7.04 1.90
N LEU A 69 9.84 -7.81 1.02
CA LEU A 69 9.74 -9.26 0.99
C LEU A 69 11.13 -9.87 1.21
N ASP A 70 11.20 -10.88 2.07
CA ASP A 70 12.39 -11.71 2.21
C ASP A 70 12.47 -12.80 1.11
N GLU A 71 13.46 -13.69 1.21
CA GLU A 71 13.65 -14.80 0.25
C GLU A 71 12.49 -15.82 0.26
N LYS A 72 11.71 -15.88 1.34
CA LYS A 72 10.53 -16.74 1.51
C LYS A 72 9.21 -16.01 1.21
N LEU A 73 9.29 -14.77 0.73
CA LEU A 73 8.16 -13.88 0.49
C LEU A 73 7.37 -13.55 1.76
N THR A 74 8.02 -13.57 2.92
CA THR A 74 7.46 -13.05 4.17
C THR A 74 7.52 -11.53 4.13
N ALA A 75 6.39 -10.89 4.45
CA ALA A 75 6.22 -9.46 4.38
C ALA A 75 6.78 -8.75 5.63
N VAL A 76 7.43 -7.62 5.40
CA VAL A 76 7.84 -6.67 6.43
C VAL A 76 7.41 -5.28 6.03
N LEU A 77 6.60 -4.65 6.87
CA LEU A 77 6.22 -3.25 6.71
C LEU A 77 7.41 -2.36 7.08
N ALA A 78 7.88 -1.57 6.13
CA ALA A 78 9.10 -0.78 6.20
C ALA A 78 8.82 0.71 5.95
N ASP A 79 9.88 1.52 6.04
CA ASP A 79 9.85 2.98 5.89
C ASP A 79 8.93 3.71 6.89
N THR A 80 9.33 3.65 8.15
CA THR A 80 8.73 4.42 9.24
C THR A 80 9.22 5.87 9.28
N GLY A 81 9.81 6.41 8.20
CA GLY A 81 10.34 7.78 8.17
C GLY A 81 9.27 8.85 8.44
N PHE A 82 8.01 8.51 8.20
CA PHE A 82 6.84 9.34 8.51
C PHE A 82 6.05 8.85 9.73
N ALA A 83 6.46 7.74 10.34
CA ALA A 83 5.73 7.18 11.47
C ALA A 83 5.82 8.12 12.67
N LYS A 84 4.69 8.33 13.35
CA LYS A 84 4.65 9.18 14.54
C LYS A 84 3.82 8.56 15.64
N ASP A 85 4.26 8.82 16.86
CA ASP A 85 3.52 8.55 18.07
C ASP A 85 2.26 9.43 18.14
N GLN A 86 1.13 8.84 18.50
CA GLN A 86 -0.13 9.56 18.73
C GLN A 86 -0.27 10.09 20.16
N ARG A 87 0.70 9.82 21.04
CA ARG A 87 0.68 10.35 22.41
C ARG A 87 0.81 11.88 22.42
N PRO A 88 0.08 12.55 23.34
CA PRO A 88 -0.10 14.00 23.32
C PRO A 88 1.17 14.83 23.56
N ASP A 89 2.30 14.24 23.94
CA ASP A 89 3.58 14.94 24.11
C ASP A 89 4.41 15.05 22.81
N ALA A 90 4.05 14.30 21.75
CA ALA A 90 4.79 14.21 20.50
C ALA A 90 4.13 14.95 19.32
N SER A 91 3.04 15.69 19.55
CA SER A 91 2.21 16.26 18.48
C SER A 91 2.81 17.52 17.84
N VAL A 92 3.89 17.38 17.06
CA VAL A 92 4.18 18.36 16.01
C VAL A 92 3.15 18.15 14.91
N ARG A 93 2.11 19.01 14.93
CA ARG A 93 1.10 19.20 13.87
C ARG A 93 1.77 19.51 12.54
N CYS A 94 2.25 18.50 11.86
CA CYS A 94 2.90 18.66 10.57
C CYS A 94 1.83 18.53 9.49
N ARG A 95 1.21 19.67 9.14
CA ARG A 95 0.34 19.80 7.95
C ARG A 95 1.14 19.68 6.64
N SER A 96 2.47 19.69 6.72
CA SER A 96 3.40 19.85 5.61
C SER A 96 3.78 18.56 4.88
N THR A 97 3.40 17.37 5.38
CA THR A 97 3.85 16.10 4.79
C THR A 97 3.08 15.66 3.56
N ALA A 98 1.93 16.27 3.25
CA ALA A 98 1.11 15.88 2.09
C ALA A 98 1.84 16.06 0.74
N LEU A 99 2.80 16.98 0.64
CA LEU A 99 3.56 17.24 -0.58
C LEU A 99 4.57 16.12 -0.91
N TYR A 100 4.92 15.27 0.07
CA TYR A 100 5.96 14.24 -0.05
C TYR A 100 5.42 12.82 -0.19
N MET A 101 4.09 12.62 -0.18
CA MET A 101 3.48 11.29 -0.16
C MET A 101 2.87 10.90 -1.52
N THR A 102 2.84 9.60 -1.78
CA THR A 102 2.26 9.03 -3.00
C THR A 102 0.74 9.22 -3.00
N THR A 103 0.21 10.00 -3.95
CA THR A 103 -1.15 10.52 -3.95
C THR A 103 -2.26 9.45 -3.94
N GLY A 104 -2.05 8.31 -4.57
CA GLY A 104 -3.12 7.31 -4.73
C GLY A 104 -3.43 6.47 -3.49
N TYR A 105 -2.58 6.47 -2.46
CA TYR A 105 -2.84 5.77 -1.19
C TYR A 105 -3.34 6.70 -0.08
N LEU A 106 -3.43 8.01 -0.37
CA LEU A 106 -3.74 9.03 0.62
C LEU A 106 -5.25 9.06 0.93
N CYS A 107 -5.60 8.86 2.20
CA CYS A 107 -6.99 8.94 2.65
C CYS A 107 -7.61 10.32 2.30
N PRO A 108 -8.82 10.38 1.72
CA PRO A 108 -9.50 11.63 1.39
C PRO A 108 -9.74 12.56 2.60
N SER A 109 -9.77 12.02 3.82
CA SER A 109 -9.84 12.84 5.03
C SER A 109 -8.58 13.68 5.23
N ILE A 110 -7.41 13.20 4.83
CA ILE A 110 -6.12 13.92 4.92
C ILE A 110 -6.03 15.01 3.86
N THR A 111 -6.47 14.75 2.62
CA THR A 111 -6.50 15.77 1.56
C THR A 111 -7.42 16.95 1.93
N LYS A 112 -8.44 16.69 2.75
CA LYS A 112 -9.35 17.71 3.34
C LYS A 112 -8.80 18.37 4.60
N GLY A 113 -7.54 18.14 4.97
CA GLY A 113 -6.88 18.77 6.12
C GLY A 113 -7.13 18.06 7.46
N GLY A 114 -7.63 16.83 7.44
CA GLY A 114 -7.77 15.97 8.62
C GLY A 114 -6.42 15.53 9.21
N GLU A 115 -6.49 14.81 10.33
CA GLU A 115 -5.31 14.31 11.04
C GLU A 115 -5.08 12.81 10.78
N TYR A 116 -3.79 12.43 10.75
CA TYR A 116 -3.39 11.04 10.59
C TYR A 116 -3.82 10.20 11.78
N SER A 117 -4.38 9.03 11.48
CA SER A 117 -4.85 8.08 12.47
C SER A 117 -4.70 6.64 11.97
N SER A 118 -4.97 5.67 12.85
CA SER A 118 -5.08 4.27 12.44
C SER A 118 -6.07 4.06 11.29
N LYS A 119 -7.14 4.88 11.21
CA LYS A 119 -8.12 4.84 10.12
C LYS A 119 -7.53 5.26 8.77
N THR A 120 -6.60 6.22 8.76
CA THR A 120 -5.98 6.69 7.51
C THR A 120 -4.97 5.66 6.99
N ASP A 121 -4.25 4.97 7.88
CA ASP A 121 -3.46 3.80 7.49
C ASP A 121 -4.35 2.64 7.01
N GLY A 122 -5.51 2.46 7.65
CA GLY A 122 -6.53 1.48 7.26
C GLY A 122 -7.06 1.70 5.84
N TYR A 123 -7.24 2.96 5.43
CA TYR A 123 -7.56 3.28 4.05
C TYR A 123 -6.43 2.88 3.08
N ALA A 124 -5.19 3.24 3.41
CA ALA A 124 -4.02 2.98 2.57
C ALA A 124 -3.74 1.47 2.39
N ILE A 125 -3.90 0.65 3.44
CA ILE A 125 -3.81 -0.81 3.32
C ILE A 125 -4.97 -1.39 2.49
N GLY A 126 -6.16 -0.77 2.53
CA GLY A 126 -7.29 -1.11 1.66
C GLY A 126 -6.97 -0.89 0.17
N ILE A 127 -6.41 0.27 -0.18
CA ILE A 127 -5.96 0.54 -1.56
C ILE A 127 -4.86 -0.45 -1.98
N THR A 128 -3.91 -0.76 -1.08
CA THR A 128 -2.87 -1.77 -1.33
C THR A 128 -3.48 -3.14 -1.67
N LEU A 129 -4.53 -3.55 -0.96
CA LEU A 129 -5.25 -4.79 -1.23
C LEU A 129 -5.95 -4.76 -2.60
N LEU A 130 -6.62 -3.65 -2.95
CA LEU A 130 -7.25 -3.50 -4.27
C LEU A 130 -6.22 -3.59 -5.40
N VAL A 131 -5.06 -2.92 -5.24
CA VAL A 131 -3.95 -3.03 -6.20
C VAL A 131 -3.45 -4.47 -6.30
N CYS A 132 -3.35 -5.20 -5.19
CA CYS A 132 -2.96 -6.61 -5.17
C CYS A 132 -3.96 -7.53 -5.90
N LEU A 133 -5.24 -7.27 -5.78
CA LEU A 133 -6.30 -8.10 -6.37
C LEU A 133 -6.47 -7.82 -7.87
N THR A 134 -6.45 -6.55 -8.25
CA THR A 134 -6.73 -6.09 -9.62
C THR A 134 -5.47 -6.00 -10.48
N ASN A 135 -4.28 -5.90 -9.85
CA ASN A 135 -3.01 -5.59 -10.51
C ASN A 135 -3.03 -4.27 -11.30
N ARG A 136 -3.91 -3.33 -10.92
CA ARG A 136 -4.09 -2.02 -11.57
C ARG A 136 -3.30 -0.92 -10.86
N SER A 137 -3.26 0.25 -11.50
CA SER A 137 -2.77 1.48 -10.87
C SER A 137 -3.65 1.88 -9.68
N GLU A 138 -3.06 2.45 -8.64
CA GLU A 138 -3.79 3.03 -7.50
C GLU A 138 -4.56 4.30 -7.89
N VAL A 139 -4.15 4.94 -8.99
CA VAL A 139 -4.77 6.17 -9.51
C VAL A 139 -6.17 5.86 -10.03
N GLN A 140 -7.18 6.51 -9.45
CA GLN A 140 -8.61 6.31 -9.75
C GLN A 140 -9.09 4.87 -9.52
N LEU A 141 -8.38 4.09 -8.70
CA LEU A 141 -8.70 2.68 -8.51
C LEU A 141 -10.07 2.49 -7.86
N THR A 142 -10.41 3.34 -6.90
CA THR A 142 -11.72 3.31 -6.23
C THR A 142 -12.84 3.58 -7.23
N ASP A 143 -12.74 4.65 -8.00
CA ASP A 143 -13.76 5.07 -8.97
C ASP A 143 -13.99 3.97 -10.00
N ARG A 144 -12.91 3.39 -10.55
CA ARG A 144 -13.01 2.29 -11.52
C ARG A 144 -13.60 1.01 -10.94
N CYS A 145 -13.29 0.71 -9.67
CA CYS A 145 -13.88 -0.43 -9.00
C CYS A 145 -15.37 -0.22 -8.73
N GLU A 146 -15.79 1.01 -8.42
CA GLU A 146 -17.21 1.37 -8.25
C GLU A 146 -17.96 1.27 -9.59
N ASP A 147 -17.42 1.88 -10.65
CA ASP A 147 -18.01 1.84 -12.00
C ASP A 147 -18.20 0.39 -12.49
N GLU A 148 -17.16 -0.45 -12.38
CA GLU A 148 -17.24 -1.87 -12.81
C GLU A 148 -18.16 -2.71 -11.92
N PHE A 149 -18.28 -2.36 -10.64
CA PHE A 149 -19.19 -3.07 -9.73
C PHE A 149 -20.66 -2.78 -10.06
N GLU A 150 -20.98 -1.56 -10.50
CA GLU A 150 -22.33 -1.20 -10.95
C GLU A 150 -22.70 -1.86 -12.29
N GLU A 151 -21.72 -2.13 -13.16
CA GLU A 151 -21.94 -2.75 -14.47
C GLU A 151 -22.16 -4.28 -14.42
N ASP A 152 -21.46 -5.01 -13.53
CA ASP A 152 -21.44 -6.49 -13.53
C ASP A 152 -22.50 -7.14 -12.63
N TRP A 153 -23.16 -6.40 -11.74
CA TRP A 153 -24.00 -6.97 -10.69
C TRP A 153 -25.47 -6.51 -10.70
N THR A 154 -25.99 -5.97 -11.81
CA THR A 154 -27.42 -5.64 -11.94
C THR A 154 -28.35 -6.86 -11.79
N ASP A 155 -27.81 -8.07 -11.86
CA ASP A 155 -28.55 -9.35 -11.81
C ASP A 155 -28.40 -10.12 -10.47
N ILE A 156 -27.74 -9.59 -9.44
CA ILE A 156 -27.66 -10.30 -8.13
C ILE A 156 -28.97 -10.22 -7.31
N ASP A 157 -29.77 -9.17 -7.53
CA ASP A 157 -31.00 -8.93 -6.76
C ASP A 157 -32.29 -9.32 -7.52
N ALA A 158 -32.21 -10.24 -8.51
CA ALA A 158 -33.37 -10.76 -9.28
C ALA A 158 -33.81 -12.17 -8.86
#